data_AF-A0A1F5NSA7-F1
#
_entry.id   AF-A0A1F5NSA7-F1
#
_cell.length_a   1.000
_cell.length_b   1.000
_cell.length_c   1.000
_cell.angle_alpha   90.00
_cell.angle_beta   90.00
_cell.angle_gamma   90.00
#
_symmetry.space_group_name_H-M   'P 1'
#
loop_
_entity.id
_entity.type
_entity.pdbx_description
1 polymer ?
#
loop_
_entity_poly.entity_id
_entity_poly.type
_entity_poly.pdbx_seq_one_letter_code
_entity_poly.pdbx_strand_id
1 'polypeptide(L)'
;MIYYLLIIFLLTLVFWVLYRSRIIAFCPICAVTVITWVGGLLAIHLRVSWANPFVVAILMGASMGALAEKYGRRFGLLWKTAMILLGISSIYFLVQPDGLYEGLGITTVLLGITFFSHKGTPAEHVRGDLFKDCC
;
A
#
# COMPACT_ATOMS: atom_id res chain seq x y z
N MET A 1 -23.58 -6.37 12.71
CA MET A 1 -23.66 -5.75 11.37
C MET A 1 -23.96 -4.25 11.45
N ILE A 2 -25.04 -3.80 12.12
CA ILE A 2 -25.36 -2.36 12.27
C ILE A 2 -24.21 -1.55 12.89
N TYR A 3 -23.53 -2.10 13.90
CA TYR A 3 -22.42 -1.40 14.55
C TYR A 3 -21.24 -1.07 13.60
N TYR A 4 -20.91 -1.97 12.67
CA TYR A 4 -19.86 -1.73 11.68
C TYR A 4 -20.23 -0.60 10.72
N LEU A 5 -21.49 -0.56 10.27
CA LEU A 5 -21.99 0.51 9.41
C LEU A 5 -21.97 1.87 10.12
N LEU A 6 -22.32 1.88 11.41
CA LEU A 6 -22.30 3.09 12.23
C LEU A 6 -20.87 3.61 12.42
N ILE A 7 -19.90 2.72 12.68
CA ILE A 7 -18.48 3.07 12.78
C ILE A 7 -17.94 3.63 11.46
N ILE A 8 -18.24 2.99 10.33
CA ILE A 8 -17.81 3.45 9.00
C ILE A 8 -18.42 4.83 8.69
N PHE A 9 -19.71 5.03 8.98
CA PHE A 9 -20.38 6.31 8.79
C PHE A 9 -19.74 7.41 9.64
N LEU A 10 -19.47 7.13 10.92
CA LEU A 10 -18.89 8.10 11.86
C LEU A 10 -17.45 8.46 11.47
N LEU A 11 -16.64 7.48 11.07
CA LEU A 11 -15.30 7.71 10.50
C LEU A 11 -15.37 8.56 9.23
N THR A 12 -16.29 8.24 8.32
CA THR A 12 -16.47 8.98 7.06
C THR A 12 -16.83 10.44 7.35
N LEU A 13 -17.70 10.69 8.34
CA LEU A 13 -18.11 12.03 8.76
C LEU A 13 -16.95 12.80 9.40
N VAL A 14 -16.15 12.15 10.25
CA VAL A 14 -14.93 12.75 10.84
C VAL A 14 -13.92 13.13 9.76
N PHE A 15 -13.63 12.23 8.81
CA PHE A 15 -12.72 12.51 7.70
C PHE A 15 -13.27 13.59 6.76
N TRP A 16 -14.59 13.63 6.53
CA TRP A 16 -15.22 14.66 5.73
C TRP A 16 -15.12 16.04 6.38
N VAL A 17 -15.35 16.13 7.70
CA VAL A 17 -15.18 17.36 8.47
C VAL A 17 -13.72 17.82 8.45
N LEU A 18 -12.77 16.92 8.73
CA LEU A 18 -11.33 17.23 8.69
C LEU A 18 -10.87 17.72 7.31
N TYR A 19 -11.35 17.08 6.24
CA TYR A 19 -11.08 17.52 4.87
C TYR A 19 -11.67 18.90 4.58
N ARG A 20 -12.94 19.12 4.96
CA ARG A 20 -13.64 20.39 4.72
C ARG A 20 -13.04 21.55 5.52
N SER A 21 -12.52 21.28 6.71
CA SER A 21 -11.88 22.29 7.55
C SER A 21 -10.46 22.67 7.10
N ARG A 22 -9.89 22.01 6.09
CA ARG A 22 -8.50 22.23 5.61
C ARG A 22 -7.42 22.22 6.71
N ILE A 23 -7.71 21.62 7.87
CA ILE A 23 -6.78 21.55 9.01
C ILE A 23 -5.60 20.62 8.69
N ILE A 24 -5.79 19.68 7.75
CA ILE A 24 -4.80 18.69 7.36
C ILE A 24 -4.56 18.79 5.85
N ALA A 25 -3.32 19.05 5.44
CA ALA A 25 -2.90 19.08 4.02
C ALA A 25 -2.75 17.69 3.39
N PHE A 26 -3.03 16.62 4.15
CA PHE A 26 -2.95 15.24 3.70
C PHE A 26 -4.31 14.75 3.23
N CYS A 27 -4.37 14.00 2.14
CA CYS A 27 -5.61 13.39 1.71
C CYS A 27 -6.12 12.39 2.76
N PRO A 28 -7.42 12.47 3.12
CA PRO A 28 -8.01 11.56 4.10
C PRO A 28 -7.84 10.09 3.68
N ILE A 29 -7.85 9.78 2.38
CA ILE A 29 -7.62 8.42 1.88
C ILE A 29 -6.20 7.96 2.18
N CYS A 30 -5.17 8.75 1.83
CA CYS A 30 -3.77 8.35 2.06
C CYS A 30 -3.51 8.22 3.59
N ALA A 31 -4.12 9.06 4.42
CA ALA A 31 -4.04 8.96 5.89
C ALA A 31 -4.72 7.70 6.46
N VAL A 32 -5.94 7.37 6.03
CA VAL A 32 -6.63 6.13 6.45
C VAL A 32 -5.82 4.91 6.10
N THR A 33 -5.24 4.87 4.90
CA THR A 33 -4.43 3.73 4.45
C THR A 33 -3.18 3.58 5.33
N VAL A 34 -2.47 4.68 5.65
CA VAL A 34 -1.30 4.65 6.56
C VAL A 34 -1.69 4.20 7.96
N ILE A 35 -2.78 4.73 8.51
CA ILE A 35 -3.29 4.31 9.83
C ILE A 35 -3.63 2.81 9.82
N THR A 36 -4.21 2.32 8.72
CA THR A 36 -4.53 0.89 8.56
C THR A 36 -3.26 0.03 8.53
N TRP A 37 -2.18 0.48 7.86
CA TRP A 37 -0.90 -0.22 7.88
C TRP A 37 -0.30 -0.28 9.28
N VAL A 38 -0.17 0.87 9.92
CA VAL A 38 0.46 0.98 11.23
C VAL A 38 -0.35 0.19 12.26
N GLY A 39 -1.68 0.30 12.22
CA GLY A 39 -2.58 -0.45 13.07
C GLY A 39 -2.50 -1.96 12.84
N GLY A 40 -2.47 -2.40 11.57
CA GLY A 40 -2.33 -3.82 11.20
C GLY A 40 -1.01 -4.41 11.67
N LEU A 41 0.11 -3.73 11.42
CA LEU A 41 1.45 -4.15 11.87
C LEU A 41 1.54 -4.18 13.40
N LEU A 42 1.00 -3.17 14.08
CA LEU A 42 0.98 -3.12 15.53
C LEU A 42 0.14 -4.25 16.13
N ALA A 43 -1.03 -4.54 15.55
CA ALA A 43 -1.90 -5.62 16.00
C ALA A 43 -1.23 -7.00 15.84
N ILE A 44 -0.46 -7.21 14.76
CA ILE A 44 0.33 -8.42 14.55
C ILE A 44 1.47 -8.50 15.57
N HIS A 45 2.18 -7.39 15.80
CA HIS A 45 3.27 -7.34 16.77
C HIS A 45 2.80 -7.62 18.20
N LEU A 46 1.63 -7.12 18.58
CA LEU A 46 0.97 -7.39 19.86
C LEU A 46 0.30 -8.77 19.94
N ARG A 47 0.46 -9.63 18.91
CA ARG A 47 -0.12 -10.98 18.82
C ARG A 47 -1.62 -11.03 19.06
N VAL A 48 -2.34 -10.03 18.58
CA VAL A 48 -3.79 -9.94 18.76
C VAL A 48 -4.46 -11.02 17.91
N SER A 49 -5.35 -11.81 18.52
CA SER A 49 -5.91 -13.03 17.91
C SER A 49 -6.71 -12.82 16.61
N TRP A 50 -7.25 -11.61 16.38
CA TRP A 50 -7.96 -11.28 15.14
C TRP A 50 -7.05 -10.74 14.03
N ALA A 51 -5.79 -10.43 14.33
CA ALA A 51 -4.85 -9.88 13.37
C ALA A 51 -4.23 -11.00 12.52
N ASN A 52 -4.73 -11.17 11.30
CA ASN A 52 -4.20 -12.15 10.36
C ASN A 52 -3.12 -11.50 9.46
N PRO A 53 -1.85 -11.97 9.51
CA PRO A 53 -0.77 -11.41 8.71
C PRO A 53 -1.02 -11.49 7.20
N PHE A 54 -1.78 -12.49 6.75
CA PHE A 54 -2.14 -12.65 5.35
C PHE A 54 -3.09 -11.53 4.88
N VAL A 55 -4.06 -11.14 5.72
CA VAL A 55 -5.00 -10.05 5.41
C VAL A 55 -4.27 -8.73 5.32
N VAL A 56 -3.35 -8.46 6.25
CA VAL A 56 -2.52 -7.25 6.21
C VAL A 56 -1.65 -7.23 4.96
N ALA A 57 -0.99 -8.35 4.63
CA ALA A 57 -0.15 -8.45 3.43
C ALA A 57 -0.93 -8.22 2.12
N ILE A 58 -2.13 -8.80 1.98
CA ILE A 58 -3.00 -8.57 0.82
C ILE A 58 -3.36 -7.09 0.70
N LEU A 59 -3.77 -6.47 1.81
CA LEU A 59 -4.09 -5.05 1.82
C LEU A 59 -2.86 -4.24 1.38
N MET A 60 -1.66 -4.49 1.95
CA MET A 60 -0.46 -3.71 1.63
C MET A 60 -0.10 -3.88 0.16
N GLY A 61 -0.19 -5.11 -0.34
CA GLY A 61 0.07 -5.45 -1.72
C GLY A 61 -0.93 -4.84 -2.71
N ALA A 62 -2.21 -4.72 -2.34
CA ALA A 62 -3.19 -4.00 -3.17
C ALA A 62 -2.80 -2.53 -3.34
N SER A 63 -2.26 -1.91 -2.28
CA SER A 63 -1.72 -0.56 -2.37
C SER A 63 -0.45 -0.47 -3.21
N MET A 64 0.43 -1.48 -3.14
CA MET A 64 1.55 -1.58 -4.08
C MET A 64 1.07 -1.72 -5.54
N GLY A 65 -0.01 -2.45 -5.80
CA GLY A 65 -0.61 -2.54 -7.13
C GLY A 65 -1.11 -1.20 -7.65
N ALA A 66 -1.80 -0.43 -6.81
CA ALA A 66 -2.22 0.93 -7.15
C ALA A 66 -1.00 1.84 -7.43
N LEU A 67 0.07 1.72 -6.66
CA LEU A 67 1.33 2.45 -6.88
C LEU A 67 2.02 2.02 -8.17
N ALA A 68 2.06 0.72 -8.47
CA ALA A 68 2.63 0.19 -9.70
C ALA A 68 1.85 0.65 -10.93
N GLU A 69 0.54 0.81 -10.82
CA GLU A 69 -0.28 1.37 -11.90
C GLU A 69 -0.03 2.87 -12.09
N LYS A 70 0.04 3.64 -10.99
CA LYS A 70 0.26 5.09 -11.01
C LYS A 70 1.67 5.46 -11.47
N TYR A 71 2.69 4.94 -10.78
CA TYR A 71 4.09 5.30 -10.98
C TYR A 71 4.83 4.40 -11.96
N GLY A 72 4.27 3.21 -12.23
CA GLY A 72 4.88 2.24 -13.12
C GLY A 72 4.36 2.27 -14.55
N ARG A 73 3.74 3.37 -15.01
CA ARG A 73 3.30 3.50 -16.42
C ARG A 73 4.43 3.25 -17.41
N ARG A 74 5.64 3.75 -17.10
CA ARG A 74 6.84 3.52 -17.92
C ARG A 74 7.26 2.05 -17.98
N PHE A 75 6.80 1.22 -17.04
CA PHE A 75 7.19 -0.17 -16.95
C PHE A 75 6.12 -1.06 -17.58
N GLY A 76 6.55 -2.10 -18.29
CA GLY A 76 5.64 -3.03 -18.96
C GLY A 76 4.77 -3.84 -18.00
N LEU A 77 3.75 -4.51 -18.52
CA LEU A 77 2.80 -5.34 -17.77
C LEU A 77 3.51 -6.39 -16.90
N LEU A 78 4.57 -7.01 -17.43
CA LEU A 78 5.37 -8.02 -16.71
C LEU A 78 6.05 -7.46 -15.45
N TRP A 79 6.49 -6.20 -15.49
CA TRP A 79 7.07 -5.56 -14.30
C TRP A 79 5.99 -5.28 -13.26
N LYS A 80 4.81 -4.79 -13.69
CA LYS A 80 3.68 -4.51 -12.78
C LYS A 80 3.21 -5.77 -12.07
N THR A 81 3.05 -6.89 -12.80
CA THR A 81 2.66 -8.16 -12.20
C THR A 81 3.73 -8.71 -11.28
N ALA A 82 5.01 -8.63 -11.65
CA ALA A 82 6.13 -9.00 -10.78
C ALA A 82 6.16 -8.17 -9.50
N MET A 83 5.97 -6.86 -9.59
CA MET A 83 5.91 -5.95 -8.43
C MET A 83 4.79 -6.32 -7.47
N ILE A 84 3.62 -6.69 -7.97
CA ILE A 84 2.48 -7.09 -7.14
C ILE A 84 2.76 -8.44 -6.47
N LEU A 85 3.15 -9.45 -7.25
CA LEU A 85 3.38 -10.81 -6.74
C LEU A 85 4.54 -10.88 -5.76
N LEU A 86 5.69 -10.31 -6.12
CA LEU A 86 6.88 -10.26 -5.27
C LEU A 86 6.68 -9.27 -4.11
N GLY A 87 5.94 -8.17 -4.33
CA GLY A 87 5.64 -7.20 -3.27
C GLY A 87 4.76 -7.79 -2.17
N ILE A 88 3.65 -8.45 -2.53
CA ILE A 88 2.78 -9.16 -1.57
C ILE A 88 3.59 -10.20 -0.81
N SER A 89 4.38 -11.01 -1.54
CA SER A 89 5.18 -12.07 -0.95
C SER A 89 6.21 -11.51 0.04
N SER A 90 6.95 -10.47 -0.38
CA SER A 90 7.91 -9.79 0.48
C SER A 90 7.27 -9.30 1.78
N ILE A 91 6.14 -8.59 1.68
CA ILE A 91 5.44 -8.05 2.85
C ILE A 91 4.96 -9.18 3.76
N TYR A 92 4.41 -10.25 3.20
CA TYR A 92 3.96 -11.40 3.98
C TYR A 92 5.09 -12.03 4.80
N PHE A 93 6.26 -12.23 4.21
CA PHE A 93 7.43 -12.75 4.93
C PHE A 93 8.00 -11.75 5.92
N LEU A 94 8.01 -10.45 5.59
CA LEU A 94 8.48 -9.39 6.48
C LEU A 94 7.65 -9.27 7.77
N VAL A 95 6.36 -9.57 7.66
CA VAL A 95 5.40 -9.50 8.77
C VAL A 95 5.49 -10.74 9.67
N GLN A 96 6.04 -11.85 9.18
CA GLN A 96 6.27 -13.04 10.00
C GLN A 96 7.52 -12.89 10.88
N PRO A 97 7.48 -13.39 12.13
CA PRO A 97 8.58 -13.24 13.08
C PRO A 97 9.89 -13.88 12.59
N ASP A 98 9.81 -14.97 11.83
CA ASP A 98 10.98 -15.71 11.34
C ASP A 98 11.32 -15.41 9.87
N GLY A 99 10.43 -14.71 9.15
CA GLY A 99 10.52 -14.49 7.70
C GLY A 99 11.31 -13.25 7.27
N LEU A 100 12.01 -12.58 8.20
CA LEU A 100 12.66 -11.30 7.93
C LEU A 100 13.72 -11.38 6.83
N TYR A 101 14.53 -12.45 6.83
CA TYR A 101 15.55 -12.68 5.79
C TYR A 101 14.94 -12.98 4.42
N GLU A 102 13.85 -13.75 4.38
CA GLU A 102 13.13 -14.08 3.14
C GLU A 102 12.47 -12.83 2.55
N GLY A 103 11.83 -12.02 3.40
CA GLY A 103 11.24 -10.73 3.00
C GLY A 103 12.28 -9.75 2.45
N LEU A 104 13.43 -9.61 3.12
CA LEU A 104 14.54 -8.79 2.60
C LEU A 104 15.12 -9.35 1.30
N GLY A 105 15.25 -10.66 1.17
CA GLY A 105 15.69 -11.32 -0.05
C GLY A 105 14.77 -11.01 -1.24
N ILE A 106 13.46 -11.17 -1.07
CA ILE A 106 12.49 -10.85 -2.13
C ILE A 106 12.51 -9.34 -2.44
N THR A 107 12.64 -8.48 -1.42
CA THR A 107 12.72 -7.03 -1.62
C THR A 107 13.94 -6.62 -2.43
N THR A 108 15.10 -7.21 -2.16
CA THR A 108 16.34 -6.92 -2.90
C THR A 108 16.25 -7.39 -4.35
N VAL A 109 15.64 -8.55 -4.63
CA VAL A 109 15.34 -9.00 -5.99
C VAL A 109 14.43 -8.01 -6.72
N LEU A 110 13.37 -7.55 -6.05
CA LEU A 110 12.40 -6.60 -6.60
C LEU A 110 13.05 -5.24 -6.92
N LEU A 111 13.96 -4.76 -6.06
CA LEU A 111 14.79 -3.58 -6.34
C LEU A 111 15.70 -3.80 -7.56
N GLY A 112 16.32 -4.97 -7.68
CA GLY A 112 17.15 -5.33 -8.83
C GLY A 112 16.37 -5.32 -10.15
N ILE A 113 15.19 -5.94 -10.17
CA ILE A 113 14.28 -5.95 -11.33
C ILE A 113 13.88 -4.52 -11.71
N THR A 114 13.56 -3.68 -10.71
CA THR A 114 13.17 -2.29 -10.92
C THR A 114 14.31 -1.45 -11.48
N PHE A 115 15.52 -1.61 -10.95
CA PHE A 115 16.71 -0.91 -11.44
C PHE A 115 17.07 -1.30 -12.87
N PHE A 116 16.99 -2.60 -13.20
CA PHE A 116 17.28 -3.08 -14.55
C PHE A 116 16.22 -2.61 -15.56
N SER A 117 14.95 -2.66 -15.17
CA SER A 117 13.82 -2.23 -16.01
C SER A 117 13.82 -0.72 -16.26
N HIS A 118 14.40 0.07 -15.37
CA HIS A 118 14.52 1.53 -15.51
C HIS A 118 15.47 1.93 -16.65
N LYS A 119 16.50 1.14 -16.95
CA LYS A 119 17.49 1.49 -17.98
C LYS A 119 16.96 1.36 -19.41
N GLY A 120 15.88 0.62 -19.63
CA GLY A 120 15.38 0.26 -20.97
C GLY A 120 14.09 0.93 -21.42
N THR A 121 13.47 1.79 -20.61
CA THR A 121 12.12 2.29 -20.88
C THR A 121 12.10 3.78 -21.25
N PRO A 122 11.61 4.16 -22.45
CA PRO A 122 11.50 5.55 -22.86
C PRO A 122 10.50 6.31 -21.98
N ALA A 123 10.77 7.59 -21.72
CA ALA A 123 9.92 8.43 -20.87
C ALA A 123 8.54 8.65 -21.53
N GLU A 124 7.50 8.11 -20.92
CA GLU A 124 6.11 8.32 -21.36
C GLU A 124 5.54 9.62 -20.80
N HIS A 125 4.73 10.32 -21.61
CA HIS A 125 4.16 11.62 -21.28
C HIS A 125 3.08 11.50 -20.18
N VAL A 126 3.28 12.23 -19.07
CA VAL A 126 2.41 12.18 -17.89
C VAL A 126 1.04 12.78 -18.21
N ARG A 127 0.03 11.94 -18.49
CA ARG A 127 -1.39 12.38 -18.44
C ARG A 127 -1.76 12.70 -17.00
N GLY A 128 -2.38 13.87 -16.81
CA GLY A 128 -2.69 14.50 -15.53
C GLY A 128 -3.15 13.53 -14.43
N ASP A 129 -2.54 13.68 -13.27
CA ASP A 129 -2.78 12.87 -12.08
C ASP A 129 -4.09 13.31 -11.41
N LEU A 130 -5.09 12.41 -11.41
CA LEU A 130 -6.37 12.61 -10.74
C LEU A 130 -6.23 12.76 -9.21
N PHE A 131 -5.07 12.39 -8.65
CA PHE A 131 -4.75 12.48 -7.23
C PHE A 131 -3.71 13.56 -6.92
N LYS A 132 -3.36 14.45 -7.86
CA LYS A 132 -2.33 15.48 -7.63
C LYS A 132 -2.60 16.35 -6.39
N ASP A 133 -3.87 16.54 -6.06
CA ASP A 133 -4.33 17.31 -4.90
C ASP A 133 -4.53 16.45 -3.63
N CYS A 134 -4.24 15.15 -3.72
CA CYS A 134 -4.50 14.15 -2.69
C CYS A 134 -3.22 13.44 -2.21
N CYS A 135 -2.44 12.87 -3.13
CA CYS A 135 -1.05 12.49 -2.95
C CYS A 135 -0.31 12.59 -4.30
#